data_AF-A0A9W6ZKS0-F1
#
_entry.id   AF-A0A9W6ZKS0-F1
#
_cell.length_a   1.000
_cell.length_b   1.000
_cell.length_c   1.000
_cell.angle_alpha   90.00
_cell.angle_beta   90.00
_cell.angle_gamma   90.00
#
_symmetry.space_group_name_H-M   'P 1'
#
loop_
_entity.id
_entity.type
_entity.pdbx_description
1 polymer ?
#
loop_
_entity_poly.entity_id
_entity_poly.type
_entity_poly.pdbx_seq_one_letter_code
_entity_poly.pdbx_strand_id
1 'polypeptide(L)'
;MPVDNSVADCVHQFDVLYLCATPPHQLSSLYLYGDYDSCAAQRKNFALCLKAKAKSDVKEARKIVRGYEEVKGDRDMRKDENSPTKGVIWEFKEQHEKGWV
;
A
#
# COMPACT_ATOMS: atom_id res chain seq x y z
N MET A 1 -0.57 25.60 13.43
CA MET A 1 0.48 25.20 12.47
C MET A 1 0.12 23.82 11.95
N PRO A 2 0.33 23.54 10.65
CA PRO A 2 0.15 22.18 10.13
C PRO A 2 1.07 21.21 10.89
N VAL A 3 0.60 19.98 11.05
CA VAL A 3 1.36 18.95 11.77
C VAL A 3 2.60 18.58 10.97
N ASP A 4 3.68 18.24 11.70
CA ASP A 4 4.94 17.83 11.12
C ASP A 4 4.80 16.56 10.27
N ASN A 5 5.68 16.41 9.28
CA ASN A 5 5.71 15.24 8.39
C ASN A 5 5.98 13.92 9.14
N SER A 6 6.65 13.98 10.31
CA SER A 6 6.82 12.82 11.19
C SER A 6 5.50 12.25 11.74
N VAL A 7 4.42 13.03 11.70
CA VAL A 7 3.09 12.60 12.13
C VAL A 7 2.21 12.24 10.95
N ALA A 8 2.23 13.03 9.88
CA ALA A 8 1.41 12.82 8.69
C ALA A 8 2.23 13.05 7.42
N ASP A 9 2.84 11.98 6.90
CA ASP A 9 3.58 12.02 5.63
C ASP A 9 2.64 11.88 4.43
N CYS A 10 2.16 13.02 3.94
CA CYS A 10 1.27 13.07 2.79
C CYS A 10 2.01 13.01 1.46
N VAL A 11 3.34 13.19 1.44
CA VAL A 11 4.13 13.02 0.21
C VAL A 11 4.16 11.54 -0.13
N HIS A 12 4.47 10.69 0.84
CA HIS A 12 4.41 9.24 0.66
C HIS A 12 3.01 8.77 0.23
N GLN A 13 1.93 9.31 0.83
CA GLN A 13 0.56 8.94 0.41
C GLN A 13 0.21 9.42 -1.00
N PHE A 14 0.76 10.55 -1.44
CA PHE A 14 0.64 11.01 -2.81
C PHE A 14 1.38 10.09 -3.78
N ASP A 15 2.61 9.69 -3.46
CA ASP A 15 3.40 8.77 -4.30
C ASP A 15 2.68 7.44 -4.50
N VAL A 16 2.08 6.88 -3.45
CA VAL A 16 1.27 5.66 -3.53
C VAL A 16 0.04 5.84 -4.45
N LEU A 17 -0.63 6.99 -4.37
CA LEU A 17 -1.75 7.30 -5.26
C LEU A 17 -1.28 7.46 -6.71
N TYR A 18 -0.16 8.16 -6.91
CA TYR A 18 0.42 8.36 -8.23
C TYR A 18 0.81 7.04 -8.86
N LEU A 19 1.50 6.16 -8.12
CA LEU A 19 1.87 4.81 -8.56
C LEU A 19 0.66 3.99 -8.99
N CYS A 20 -0.45 4.07 -8.26
CA CYS A 20 -1.69 3.40 -8.66
C CYS A 20 -2.22 3.91 -10.00
N ALA A 21 -2.09 5.21 -10.30
CA ALA A 21 -2.53 5.78 -11.58
C ALA A 21 -1.55 5.53 -12.73
N THR A 22 -0.38 4.92 -12.49
CA THR A 22 0.61 4.72 -13.55
C THR A 22 0.15 3.69 -14.59
N PRO A 23 0.53 3.85 -15.87
CA PRO A 23 0.16 2.91 -16.93
C PRO A 23 0.51 1.45 -16.63
N PRO A 24 1.69 1.09 -16.07
CA PRO A 24 2.02 -0.29 -15.76
C PRO A 24 1.04 -0.94 -14.76
N HIS A 25 0.67 -0.22 -13.69
CA HIS A 25 -0.30 -0.73 -12.71
C HIS A 25 -1.69 -0.90 -13.34
N GLN A 26 -2.14 0.12 -14.07
CA GLN A 26 -3.45 0.14 -14.69
C GLN A 26 -3.61 -0.94 -15.77
N LEU A 27 -2.57 -1.18 -16.57
CA LEU A 27 -2.55 -2.28 -17.55
C LEU A 27 -2.56 -3.65 -16.87
N SER A 28 -1.83 -3.81 -15.76
CA SER A 28 -1.86 -5.05 -14.96
C SER A 28 -3.25 -5.32 -14.40
N SER A 29 -3.91 -4.30 -13.84
CA SER A 29 -5.29 -4.41 -13.35
C SER A 29 -6.25 -4.80 -14.47
N LEU A 30 -6.14 -4.14 -15.62
CA LEU A 30 -6.96 -4.44 -16.79
C LEU A 30 -6.77 -5.88 -17.27
N TYR A 31 -5.52 -6.36 -17.30
CA TYR A 31 -5.21 -7.73 -17.71
C TYR A 31 -5.75 -8.79 -16.75
N LEU A 32 -5.61 -8.57 -15.44
CA LEU A 32 -6.00 -9.55 -14.42
C LEU A 32 -7.50 -9.55 -14.11
N TYR A 33 -8.11 -8.36 -14.05
CA TYR A 33 -9.47 -8.16 -13.56
C TYR A 33 -10.44 -7.69 -14.64
N GLY A 34 -9.96 -7.37 -15.84
CA GLY A 34 -10.78 -6.88 -16.94
C GLY A 34 -11.23 -5.43 -16.80
N ASP A 35 -10.74 -4.71 -15.78
CA ASP A 35 -11.08 -3.31 -15.52
C ASP A 35 -9.89 -2.53 -14.92
N TYR A 36 -9.93 -1.22 -15.10
CA TYR A 36 -8.95 -0.29 -14.53
C TYR A 36 -9.09 -0.20 -13.01
N ASP A 37 -7.98 -0.05 -12.30
CA ASP A 37 -8.02 0.16 -10.85
C ASP A 37 -8.52 1.58 -10.58
N SER A 38 -9.64 1.69 -9.87
CA SER A 38 -10.20 2.97 -9.47
C SER A 38 -9.27 3.80 -8.56
N CYS A 39 -8.25 3.19 -7.93
CA CYS A 39 -7.38 3.83 -6.96
C CYS A 39 -8.13 4.50 -5.79
N ALA A 40 -9.39 4.12 -5.54
CA ALA A 40 -10.26 4.77 -4.56
C ALA A 40 -9.70 4.67 -3.13
N ALA A 41 -9.05 3.55 -2.83
CA ALA A 41 -8.32 3.29 -1.61
C ALA A 41 -7.20 4.30 -1.34
N GLN A 42 -6.32 4.49 -2.32
CA GLN A 42 -5.17 5.37 -2.26
C GLN A 42 -5.63 6.82 -2.20
N ARG A 43 -6.67 7.19 -2.97
CA ARG A 43 -7.31 8.52 -2.89
C ARG A 43 -7.86 8.79 -1.49
N LYS A 44 -8.55 7.83 -0.87
CA LYS A 44 -9.08 7.95 0.49
C LYS A 44 -7.95 8.16 1.51
N ASN A 45 -6.87 7.39 1.42
CA ASN A 45 -5.72 7.51 2.31
C ASN A 45 -5.03 8.88 2.18
N PHE A 46 -4.82 9.35 0.95
CA PHE A 46 -4.26 10.67 0.70
C PHE A 46 -5.15 11.78 1.28
N ALA A 47 -6.47 11.70 1.06
CA ALA A 47 -7.43 12.65 1.64
C ALA A 47 -7.44 12.63 3.18
N LEU A 48 -7.31 11.45 3.80
CA LEU A 48 -7.19 11.33 5.25
C LEU A 48 -5.88 11.93 5.77
N CYS A 49 -4.77 11.74 5.05
CA CYS A 49 -3.51 12.39 5.40
C CYS A 49 -3.61 13.91 5.35
N LEU A 50 -4.19 14.46 4.28
CA LEU A 50 -4.40 15.92 4.18
C LEU A 50 -5.26 16.45 5.33
N LYS A 51 -6.31 15.71 5.72
CA LYS A 51 -7.12 16.04 6.90
C LYS A 51 -6.32 15.99 8.20
N ALA A 52 -5.46 14.99 8.37
CA ALA A 52 -4.59 14.88 9.54
C ALA A 52 -3.57 16.04 9.59
N LYS A 53 -2.97 16.37 8.45
CA LYS A 53 -1.97 17.45 8.33
C LYS A 53 -2.56 18.85 8.56
N ALA A 54 -3.85 19.03 8.23
CA ALA A 54 -4.59 20.26 8.49
C ALA A 54 -4.97 20.45 9.97
N LYS A 55 -4.86 19.42 10.82
CA LYS A 55 -5.12 19.55 12.26
C LYS A 55 -3.99 20.33 12.94
N SER A 56 -4.34 21.08 13.99
CA SER A 56 -3.37 21.73 14.87
C SER A 56 -2.95 20.84 16.03
N ASP A 57 -3.79 19.89 16.45
CA ASP A 57 -3.50 18.94 17.52
C ASP A 57 -2.83 17.67 16.98
N VAL A 58 -1.60 17.44 17.45
CA VAL A 58 -0.77 16.26 17.14
C VAL A 58 -1.45 14.96 17.58
N LYS A 59 -2.17 14.95 18.71
CA LYS A 59 -2.83 13.73 19.22
C LYS A 59 -4.00 13.32 18.34
N GLU A 60 -4.81 14.27 17.88
CA GLU A 60 -5.89 14.00 16.93
C GLU A 60 -5.34 13.54 15.58
N ALA A 61 -4.30 14.20 15.07
CA ALA A 61 -3.66 13.82 13.82
C ALA A 61 -3.15 12.37 13.87
N ARG A 62 -2.45 11.97 14.95
CA ARG A 62 -1.99 10.58 15.13
C ARG A 62 -3.12 9.56 15.16
N LYS A 63 -4.29 9.88 15.74
CA LYS A 63 -5.46 8.98 15.72
C LYS A 63 -5.96 8.75 14.30
N ILE A 64 -6.01 9.81 13.49
CA ILE A 64 -6.43 9.71 12.08
C ILE A 64 -5.42 8.88 11.29
N VAL A 65 -4.12 9.11 11.51
CA VAL A 65 -3.03 8.40 10.82
C VAL A 65 -3.01 6.92 11.14
N ARG A 66 -3.06 6.59 12.43
CA ARG A 66 -3.13 5.20 12.90
C ARG A 66 -4.32 4.44 12.29
N GLY A 67 -5.47 5.10 12.18
CA GLY A 67 -6.68 4.49 11.62
C GLY A 67 -6.59 4.10 10.15
N TYR A 68 -5.74 4.74 9.32
CA TYR A 68 -5.53 4.29 7.94
C TYR A 68 -4.25 3.47 7.75
N GLU A 69 -3.28 3.54 8.66
CA GLU A 69 -2.12 2.65 8.67
C GLU A 69 -2.53 1.21 9.04
N GLU A 70 -3.43 1.03 9.99
CA GLU A 70 -3.99 -0.28 10.35
C GLU A 70 -4.73 -0.91 9.15
N VAL A 71 -5.54 -0.13 8.42
CA VAL A 71 -6.23 -0.57 7.19
C VAL A 71 -5.27 -0.82 6.01
N LYS A 72 -4.07 -0.21 6.03
CA LYS A 72 -3.02 -0.52 5.06
C LYS A 72 -2.35 -1.85 5.41
N GLY A 73 -2.00 -2.05 6.68
CA GLY A 73 -1.43 -3.29 7.21
C GLY A 73 -2.29 -4.51 6.88
N ASP A 74 -3.61 -4.42 7.10
CA ASP A 74 -4.55 -5.52 6.78
C ASP A 74 -4.60 -5.88 5.29
N ARG A 75 -4.30 -4.93 4.39
CA ARG A 75 -4.27 -5.19 2.94
C ARG A 75 -2.95 -5.78 2.47
N ASP A 76 -1.84 -5.35 3.04
CA ASP A 76 -0.53 -5.97 2.80
C ASP A 76 -0.45 -7.36 3.45
N MET A 77 -1.21 -7.61 4.52
CA MET A 77 -1.43 -8.93 5.14
C MET A 77 -2.37 -9.85 4.35
N ARG A 78 -2.93 -9.42 3.20
CA ARG A 78 -3.41 -10.38 2.18
C ARG A 78 -2.28 -11.15 1.50
N LYS A 79 -1.04 -11.05 2.00
CA LYS A 79 -0.16 -12.23 2.12
C LYS A 79 -0.77 -13.19 3.13
N ASP A 80 -1.86 -13.83 2.73
CA ASP A 80 -2.51 -14.91 3.49
C ASP A 80 -1.43 -15.90 3.94
N GLU A 81 -1.37 -16.21 5.24
CA GLU A 81 -0.45 -17.23 5.72
C GLU A 81 -0.75 -18.61 5.12
N ASN A 82 -1.98 -18.81 4.66
CA ASN A 82 -2.45 -19.98 3.91
C ASN A 82 -2.41 -19.79 2.39
N SER A 83 -1.75 -18.75 1.87
CA SER A 83 -1.61 -18.60 0.42
C SER A 83 -0.83 -19.80 -0.14
N PRO A 84 -1.38 -20.55 -1.11
CA PRO A 84 -0.75 -21.76 -1.64
C PRO A 84 0.59 -21.51 -2.34
N THR A 85 0.98 -20.25 -2.55
CA THR A 85 2.25 -19.81 -3.13
C THR A 85 3.28 -19.32 -2.10
N LYS A 86 2.95 -19.28 -0.80
CA LYS A 86 3.88 -18.92 0.28
C LYS A 86 4.89 -20.06 0.49
N GLY A 87 6.16 -19.84 0.16
CA GLY A 87 7.26 -20.82 0.31
C GLY A 87 7.67 -21.51 -1.00
N VAL A 88 6.72 -21.79 -1.89
CA VAL A 88 6.95 -22.51 -3.16
C VAL A 88 7.98 -21.82 -4.06
N ILE A 89 7.98 -20.48 -4.12
CA ILE A 89 8.93 -19.71 -4.95
C ILE A 89 10.39 -19.89 -4.46
N TRP A 90 10.59 -20.02 -3.15
CA TRP A 90 11.91 -20.22 -2.57
C TRP A 90 12.40 -21.66 -2.75
N GLU A 91 11.49 -22.64 -2.63
CA GLU A 91 11.78 -24.05 -2.92
C GLU A 91 12.23 -24.26 -4.37
N PHE A 92 11.54 -23.64 -5.34
CA PHE A 92 11.96 -23.70 -6.76
C PHE A 92 13.33 -23.08 -7.00
N LYS A 93 13.66 -21.99 -6.29
CA LYS A 93 14.97 -21.32 -6.41
C LYS A 93 16.09 -22.19 -5.86
N GLU A 94 15.89 -22.81 -4.69
CA GLU A 94 16.86 -23.74 -4.10
C GLU A 94 17.07 -25.01 -4.94
N GLN A 95 16.01 -25.49 -5.60
CA GLN A 95 16.08 -26.67 -6.46
C GLN A 95 16.90 -26.41 -7.73
N HIS A 96 16.88 -25.18 -8.25
CA HIS A 96 17.69 -24.77 -9.41
C HIS A 96 19.17 -24.52 -9.06
N GLU A 97 19.48 -24.10 -7.84
CA GLU A 97 20.87 -23.92 -7.36
C GLU A 97 21.57 -25.26 -7.09
N LYS A 98 20.82 -26.34 -6.80
CA LYS A 98 21.36 -27.68 -6.54
C LYS A 98 21.39 -28.59 -7.78
N GLY A 99 20.98 -28.10 -8.94
CA GLY A 99 20.73 -28.90 -10.14
C GLY A 99 21.36 -28.32 -11.41
N TRP A 100 22.68 -28.17 -11.43
CA TRP A 100 23.50 -28.29 -12.64
C TRP A 100 24.67 -29.23 -12.33
N VAL A 101 24.42 -30.53 -12.46
CA VAL A 101 25.43 -31.58 -12.71
C VAL A 101 24.98 -32.35 -13.93
#